data_AF-A0A976K8X4-F1
#
_entry.id   AF-A0A976K8X4-F1
#
_cell.length_a   1.000
_cell.length_b   1.000
_cell.length_c   1.000
_cell.angle_alpha   90.00
_cell.angle_beta   90.00
_cell.angle_gamma   90.00
#
_symmetry.space_group_name_H-M   'P 1'
#
loop_
_entity.id
_entity.type
_entity.pdbx_description
1 polymer ?
#
loop_
_entity_poly.entity_id
_entity_poly.type
_entity_poly.pdbx_seq_one_letter_code
_entity_poly.pdbx_strand_id
1 'polypeptide(L)' 'MDEPVAEQMIEAEYTLESMVLCPNCQEGIENIHVVRMLRTKVNFVSGLPRRAQILVCPECKAVLAAYLGSLI' A
#
# COMPACT_ATOMS: atom_id res chain seq x y z
N MET A 1 -23.19 18.07 -4.09
CA MET A 1 -22.34 18.05 -2.89
C MET A 1 -21.22 17.09 -3.21
N ASP A 2 -20.10 17.63 -3.69
CA ASP A 2 -18.90 16.85 -3.99
C ASP A 2 -18.40 16.20 -2.70
N GLU A 3 -18.47 14.87 -2.63
CA GLU A 3 -17.78 14.11 -1.58
C GLU A 3 -16.27 14.37 -1.74
N PRO A 4 -15.54 14.71 -0.67
CA PRO A 4 -14.10 14.87 -0.77
C PRO A 4 -13.51 13.52 -1.14
N VAL A 5 -12.95 13.42 -2.35
CA VAL A 5 -12.13 12.29 -2.77
C VAL A 5 -11.03 12.18 -1.72
N ALA A 6 -11.12 11.19 -0.84
CA ALA A 6 -10.21 11.03 0.28
C ALA A 6 -8.78 11.04 -0.27
N GLU A 7 -8.04 12.11 0.04
CA GLU A 7 -6.65 12.27 -0.38
C GLU A 7 -5.90 11.03 0.12
N GLN A 8 -5.37 10.25 -0.81
CA GLN A 8 -4.72 8.98 -0.45
C GLN A 8 -3.51 9.29 0.42
N MET A 9 -3.61 8.98 1.71
CA MET A 9 -2.51 9.07 2.65
C MET A 9 -1.51 7.96 2.36
N ILE A 10 -0.61 8.24 1.42
CA ILE A 10 0.55 7.42 1.08
C ILE A 10 1.61 7.68 2.16
N GLU A 11 2.06 6.62 2.84
CA GLU A 11 3.11 6.71 3.85
C GLU A 11 4.49 6.84 3.21
N ALA A 12 4.71 6.15 2.08
CA ALA A 12 5.92 6.25 1.29
C ALA A 12 5.66 5.86 -0.17
N GLU A 13 6.48 6.39 -1.08
CA GLU A 13 6.55 5.96 -2.47
C GLU A 13 7.95 5.39 -2.73
N TYR A 14 8.01 4.21 -3.36
CA TYR A 14 9.26 3.57 -3.76
C TYR A 14 9.31 3.47 -5.27
N THR A 15 10.40 3.93 -5.86
CA THR A 15 10.71 3.72 -7.27
C THR A 15 11.33 2.35 -7.48
N LEU A 16 10.89 1.64 -8.51
CA LEU A 16 11.42 0.36 -8.94
C LEU A 16 12.62 0.58 -9.86
N GLU A 17 13.63 -0.28 -9.74
CA GLU A 17 14.80 -0.25 -10.64
C GLU A 17 14.44 -0.57 -12.10
N SER A 18 13.29 -1.21 -12.32
CA SER A 18 12.77 -1.55 -13.63
C SER A 18 11.25 -1.52 -13.61
N MET A 19 10.67 -1.08 -14.73
CA MET A 19 9.22 -1.11 -14.92
C MET A 19 8.72 -2.57 -14.87
N VAL A 20 7.65 -2.80 -14.11
CA VAL A 20 6.96 -4.10 -14.03
C VAL A 20 5.48 -3.91 -14.35
N LEU A 21 4.78 -4.97 -14.77
CA LEU A 21 3.35 -4.90 -15.02
C LEU A 21 2.56 -5.20 -13.75
N CYS A 22 1.53 -4.39 -13.47
CA CYS A 22 0.61 -4.68 -12.39
C CYS A 22 -0.18 -5.97 -12.70
N PRO A 23 -0.23 -6.97 -11.80
CA PRO A 23 -0.97 -8.21 -12.05
C PRO A 23 -2.49 -8.01 -12.11
N ASN A 24 -3.00 -6.87 -11.62
CA ASN A 24 -4.43 -6.58 -11.60
C ASN A 24 -4.91 -5.80 -12.83
N CYS A 25 -4.23 -4.70 -13.18
CA CYS A 25 -4.66 -3.83 -14.28
C CYS A 25 -3.83 -3.97 -15.56
N GLN A 26 -2.63 -4.56 -15.47
CA GLN A 26 -1.65 -4.75 -16.56
C GLN A 26 -0.90 -3.48 -17.01
N GLU A 27 -1.11 -2.34 -16.36
CA GLU A 27 -0.30 -1.14 -16.58
C GLU A 27 1.13 -1.31 -16.07
N GLY A 28 2.07 -0.70 -16.81
CA GLY A 28 3.46 -0.60 -16.40
C GLY A 28 3.59 0.36 -15.22
N ILE A 29 4.14 -0.14 -14.11
CA ILE A 29 4.38 0.63 -12.90
C ILE A 29 5.89 0.80 -12.70
N GLU A 30 6.29 2.04 -12.43
CA GLU A 30 7.66 2.41 -12.06
C GLU A 30 7.76 2.75 -10.57
N ASN A 31 6.63 2.99 -9.91
CA ASN A 31 6.55 3.32 -8.49
C ASN A 31 5.53 2.42 -7.78
N ILE A 32 5.73 2.21 -6.49
CA ILE A 32 4.81 1.51 -5.59
C ILE A 32 4.48 2.42 -4.42
N HIS A 33 3.19 2.50 -4.06
CA HIS A 33 2.73 3.23 -2.89
C HIS A 33 2.65 2.31 -1.67
N VAL A 34 3.16 2.80 -0.55
CA VAL A 34 3.01 2.18 0.76
C VAL A 34 1.88 2.89 1.49
N VAL A 35 0.88 2.12 1.91
CA VAL A 35 -0.23 2.63 2.69
C VAL A 35 -0.18 2.03 4.08
N ARG A 36 -0.26 2.91 5.08
CA ARG A 36 -0.30 2.50 6.48
C ARG A 36 -1.66 1.92 6.85
N MET A 37 -1.66 0.73 7.43
CA MET A 37 -2.84 0.18 8.08
C MET A 37 -2.98 0.73 9.49
N LEU A 38 -4.12 1.37 9.76
CA LEU A 38 -4.49 1.83 11.08
C LEU A 38 -5.41 0.81 11.75
N ARG A 39 -5.06 0.41 12.97
CA ARG A 39 -5.90 -0.47 13.77
C ARG A 39 -7.05 0.33 14.39
N THR A 40 -8.25 0.19 13.85
CA THR A 40 -9.44 0.97 14.28
C THR A 40 -10.31 0.25 15.31
N LYS A 41 -10.49 -1.07 15.19
CA LYS A 41 -11.31 -1.89 16.10
C LYS A 41 -10.65 -3.24 16.39
N VAL A 42 -10.68 -3.67 17.65
CA VAL A 42 -10.30 -5.02 18.08
C VAL A 42 -11.31 -5.53 19.09
N ASN A 43 -11.71 -6.79 18.99
CA ASN A 43 -12.70 -7.39 19.90
C ASN A 43 -12.05 -8.24 21.01
N PHE A 44 -10.72 -8.21 21.15
CA PHE A 44 -9.95 -9.02 22.09
C PHE A 44 -8.58 -8.40 22.36
N VAL A 45 -7.87 -8.89 23.39
CA VAL A 45 -6.45 -8.57 23.62
C VAL A 45 -5.62 -9.24 22.53
N SER A 46 -5.29 -8.50 21.46
CA SER A 46 -4.57 -9.05 20.31
C SER A 46 -3.07 -8.75 20.37
N GLY A 47 -2.26 -9.77 20.09
CA GLY A 47 -0.85 -9.62 19.73
C GLY A 47 -0.63 -9.13 18.30
N LEU A 48 -1.69 -8.67 17.62
CA LEU A 48 -1.59 -8.20 16.24
C LEU A 48 -0.84 -6.86 16.19
N PRO A 49 -0.01 -6.65 15.14
CA PRO A 49 0.77 -5.44 14.99
C PRO A 49 -0.11 -4.18 15.05
N ARG A 50 0.36 -3.16 15.77
CA ARG A 50 -0.30 -1.85 15.81
C ARG A 50 -0.01 -0.99 14.58
N ARG A 51 1.03 -1.34 13.84
CA ARG A 51 1.46 -0.70 12.61
C ARG A 51 1.76 -1.82 11.62
N ALA A 52 1.00 -1.84 10.53
CA ALA A 52 1.25 -2.68 9.39
C ALA A 52 1.18 -1.80 8.15
N GLN A 53 1.80 -2.25 7.07
CA GLN A 53 1.85 -1.54 5.80
C GLN A 53 1.43 -2.51 4.70
N ILE A 54 0.77 -1.97 3.69
CA ILE A 54 0.47 -2.67 2.45
C ILE A 54 1.09 -1.92 1.29
N LEU A 55 1.41 -2.68 0.25
CA LEU A 55 1.87 -2.13 -1.02
C LEU A 55 0.68 -2.08 -1.97
N VAL A 56 0.51 -0.97 -2.67
CA VAL A 56 -0.59 -0.79 -3.62
C VAL A 56 -0.07 -0.29 -4.96
N CYS A 57 -0.73 -0.73 -6.02
CA CYS A 57 -0.51 -0.21 -7.36
C CYS A 57 -0.92 1.27 -7.41
N PRO A 58 -0.08 2.19 -7.92
CA PRO A 58 -0.44 3.60 -8.02
C PRO A 58 -1.60 3.82 -9.01
N GLU A 59 -1.75 2.97 -10.03
CA GLU A 59 -2.78 3.12 -11.06
C GLU A 59 -4.15 2.60 -10.59
N CYS A 60 -4.25 1.30 -10.30
CA CYS A 60 -5.54 0.66 -9.98
C CYS A 60 -5.82 0.50 -8.48
N LYS A 61 -4.88 0.90 -7.61
CA LYS A 61 -4.99 0.81 -6.13
C LYS A 61 -5.15 -0.61 -5.59
N ALA A 62 -4.90 -1.63 -6.41
CA ALA A 62 -4.91 -3.02 -5.98
C ALA A 62 -3.76 -3.28 -4.99
N VAL A 63 -4.03 -4.09 -3.96
CA VAL A 63 -3.02 -4.56 -3.02
C VAL A 63 -2.08 -5.52 -3.75
N LEU A 64 -0.79 -5.24 -3.68
CA LEU A 64 0.25 -6.04 -4.30
C LEU A 64 0.85 -6.99 -3.27
N ALA A 65 0.98 -8.27 -3.65
CA ALA A 65 1.74 -9.25 -2.88
C ALA A 65 3.23 -9.01 -3.13
N ALA A 66 3.83 -8.11 -2.35
CA ALA A 66 5.24 -7.76 -2.46
C ALA A 66 5.90 -7.68 -1.08
N TYR A 67 7.21 -7.90 -1.07
CA TYR A 67 8.04 -7.90 0.14
C TYR A 67 8.90 -6.63 0.19
N LEU A 68 8.77 -5.87 1.27
CA LEU A 68 9.73 -4.84 1.65
C LEU A 68 10.61 -5.40 2.76
N GLY A 69 11.89 -5.61 2.45
CA GLY A 69 12.89 -6.00 3.43
C GLY A 69 13.52 -4.78 4.07
N SER A 70 13.75 -4.81 5.39
CA SER A 70 14.72 -3.94 6.03
C SER A 70 16.02 -4.72 6.25
N LEU A 71 17.15 -4.18 5.79
CA LEU A 71 18.44 -4.58 6.35
C LEU A 71 18.55 -3.89 7.71
N ILE A 72 18.59 -4.69 8.77
CA ILE A 72 18.79 -4.25 10.16
C ILE A 72 20.23 -3.81 10.34
#